data_AF-A0A931LEA4-F1
#
_entry.id   AF-A0A931LEA4-F1
#
_cell.length_a   1.000
_cell.length_b   1.000
_cell.length_c   1.000
_cell.angle_alpha   90.00
_cell.angle_beta   90.00
_cell.angle_gamma   90.00
#
_symmetry.space_group_name_H-M   'P 1'
#
loop_
_entity.id
_entity.type
_entity.pdbx_description
1 polymer ?
#
loop_
_entity_poly.entity_id
_entity_poly.type
_entity_poly.pdbx_seq_one_letter_code
_entity_poly.pdbx_strand_id
1 'polypeptide(L)' 'MHRADALQRITELREQIHHHDYLYYVEARPEVSDAEYDALMRELGSLEAE' A
#
# COMPACT_ATOMS: atom_id res chain seq x y z
N MET A 1 -9.66 2.86 -15.81
CA MET A 1 -9.26 3.88 -14.83
C MET A 1 -8.60 5.02 -15.59
N HIS A 2 -8.87 6.29 -15.29
CA HIS A 2 -8.10 7.36 -15.93
C HIS A 2 -6.68 7.34 -15.35
N ARG A 3 -5.67 7.64 -16.18
CA ARG A 3 -4.26 7.66 -15.73
C ARG A 3 -4.04 8.56 -14.50
N ALA A 4 -4.84 9.63 -14.37
CA ALA A 4 -4.83 10.50 -13.19
C ALA A 4 -5.31 9.77 -11.93
N ASP A 5 -6.40 9.02 -12.01
CA ASP A 5 -6.93 8.22 -10.89
C ASP A 5 -5.94 7.13 -10.47
N ALA A 6 -5.24 6.53 -11.46
CA ALA A 6 -4.19 5.54 -11.21
C ALA A 6 -3.04 6.09 -10.37
N LEU A 7 -2.54 7.27 -10.76
CA LEU A 7 -1.44 7.94 -10.06
C LEU A 7 -1.83 8.37 -8.65
N GLN A 8 -3.06 8.84 -8.48
CA GLN A 8 -3.60 9.15 -7.16
C GLN A 8 -3.62 7.89 -6.29
N ARG A 9 -4.18 6.78 -6.80
CA ARG A 9 -4.27 5.54 -6.05
C ARG A 9 -2.90 4.95 -5.70
N ILE A 10 -1.93 5.01 -6.62
CA ILE A 10 -0.53 4.62 -6.37
C ILE A 10 0.06 5.42 -5.20
N THR A 11 -0.21 6.74 -5.16
CA THR A 11 0.28 7.60 -4.08
C THR A 11 -0.32 7.20 -2.74
N GLU A 12 -1.64 7.02 -2.69
CA GLU A 12 -2.36 6.57 -1.48
C GLU A 12 -1.88 5.20 -0.98
N LEU A 13 -1.63 4.25 -1.89
CA LEU A 13 -1.15 2.92 -1.54
C LEU A 13 0.27 2.97 -0.95
N ARG A 14 1.16 3.77 -1.54
CA ARG A 14 2.52 3.95 -1.00
C ARG A 14 2.51 4.57 0.40
N GLU A 15 1.65 5.55 0.64
CA GLU A 15 1.50 6.15 1.97
C GLU A 15 0.98 5.14 3.00
N GLN A 16 -0.02 4.34 2.64
CA GLN A 16 -0.56 3.28 3.50
C GLN A 16 0.48 2.20 3.81
N ILE A 17 1.19 1.71 2.79
CA ILE A 17 2.24 0.70 2.96
C ILE A 17 3.34 1.22 3.88
N HIS A 18 3.82 2.45 3.67
CA HIS A 18 4.84 3.05 4.54
C HIS A 18 4.35 3.22 5.98
N HIS A 19 3.08 3.58 6.18
CA HIS A 19 2.50 3.68 7.52
C HIS A 19 2.49 2.32 8.22
N HIS A 20 2.07 1.26 7.52
CA HIS A 20 2.06 -0.10 8.06
C HIS A 20 3.47 -0.65 8.29
N ASP A 21 4.43 -0.34 7.42
CA ASP A 21 5.84 -0.69 7.62
C ASP A 21 6.39 -0.05 8.89
N TYR A 22 6.11 1.23 9.11
CA TYR A 22 6.52 1.93 10.32
C TYR A 22 5.92 1.27 11.57
N LEU A 23 4.62 0.99 11.54
CA LEU A 23 3.93 0.34 12.65
C LEU A 23 4.49 -1.06 12.94
N TYR A 24 4.82 -1.82 11.89
CA TYR A 24 5.36 -3.17 12.01
C TYR A 24 6.80 -3.17 12.53
N TYR A 25 7.68 -2.40 11.89
CA TYR A 25 9.12 -2.45 12.14
C TYR A 25 9.59 -1.52 13.27
N VAL A 26 8.91 -0.38 13.48
CA VAL A 26 9.34 0.63 14.46
C VAL A 26 8.52 0.55 15.74
N GLU A 27 7.19 0.57 15.62
CA GLU A 27 6.30 0.58 16.79
C GLU A 27 6.00 -0.82 17.34
N ALA A 28 6.30 -1.88 16.57
CA ALA A 28 5.92 -3.27 16.87
C ALA A 28 4.41 -3.41 17.18
N ARG A 29 3.58 -2.64 16.48
CA ARG A 29 2.12 -2.55 16.65
C ARG A 29 1.43 -2.66 15.28
N PRO A 30 1.47 -3.84 14.63
CA PRO A 30 0.79 -4.02 13.35
C PRO A 30 -0.71 -3.76 13.49
N GLU A 31 -1.25 -2.91 12.62
CA GLU A 31 -2.68 -2.59 12.54
C GLU A 31 -3.42 -3.41 11.47
N VAL A 32 -2.67 -4.00 10.53
CA VAL A 32 -3.18 -4.85 9.46
C VAL A 32 -2.55 -6.23 9.55
N SER A 33 -3.30 -7.24 9.12
CA SER A 33 -2.79 -8.60 8.94
C SER A 33 -1.87 -8.70 7.73
N ASP A 34 -1.01 -9.72 7.71
CA ASP A 34 -0.13 -9.99 6.56
C ASP A 34 -0.93 -10.11 5.25
N ALA A 35 -2.14 -10.70 5.29
CA ALA A 35 -2.99 -10.86 4.10
C ALA A 35 -3.53 -9.51 3.57
N GLU A 36 -3.83 -8.57 4.46
CA GLU A 36 -4.25 -7.21 4.10
C GLU A 36 -3.08 -6.41 3.54
N TYR A 37 -1.91 -6.49 4.17
CA TYR A 37 -0.68 -5.87 3.66
C TYR A 37 -0.32 -6.41 2.27
N ASP A 38 -0.36 -7.73 2.09
CA ASP A 38 -0.12 -8.36 0.78
C ASP A 38 -1.13 -7.90 -0.27
N ALA A 39 -2.38 -7.62 0.12
CA ALA A 39 -3.39 -7.09 -0.80
C ALA A 39 -3.04 -5.68 -1.27
N LEU A 40 -2.60 -4.80 -0.35
CA LEU A 40 -2.12 -3.45 -0.68
C LEU A 40 -0.92 -3.50 -1.64
N MET A 41 0.05 -4.37 -1.37
CA MET A 41 1.23 -4.56 -2.20
C MET A 41 0.88 -5.09 -3.60
N ARG A 42 -0.04 -6.06 -3.70
CA ARG A 42 -0.53 -6.57 -4.99
C ARG A 42 -1.28 -5.52 -5.80
N GLU A 43 -2.10 -4.71 -5.14
CA GLU A 43 -2.81 -3.61 -5.79
C GLU A 43 -1.81 -2.59 -6.35
N LEU A 44 -0.84 -2.15 -5.54
CA LEU A 44 0.20 -1.23 -5.96
C LEU A 44 0.99 -1.76 -7.16
N GLY A 45 1.46 -3.00 -7.08
CA GLY A 45 2.21 -3.63 -8.17
C GLY A 45 1.38 -3.78 -9.46
N SER A 46 0.07 -4.02 -9.34
CA SER A 46 -0.82 -4.11 -10.50
C SER A 46 -0.98 -2.74 -11.17
N LEU A 47 -1.13 -1.68 -10.39
CA LEU A 47 -1.27 -0.32 -10.89
C LEU A 47 0.03 0.25 -11.48
N GLU A 48 1.19 -0.13 -10.94
CA GLU A 48 2.49 0.25 -11.47
C GLU A 48 2.86 -0.47 -12.78
N ALA A 49 2.18 -1.58 -13.08
CA ALA A 49 2.38 -2.37 -14.29
C ALA A 49 1.45 -1.98 -15.48
N GLU A 50 0.46 -1.11 -15.24
CA GLU A 50 -0.44 -0.52 -16.27
C GLU A 50 0.18 0.70 -16.97
#